data_AF-A0A7S0HA22-F1
#
_entry.id   AF-A0A7S0HA22-F1
#
_cell.length_a   1.000
_cell.length_b   1.000
_cell.length_c   1.000
_cell.angle_alpha   90.00
_cell.angle_beta   90.00
_cell.angle_gamma   90.00
#
_symmetry.space_group_name_H-M   'P 1'
#
loop_
_entity.id
_entity.type
_entity.pdbx_description
1 polymer ?
#
loop_
_entity_poly.entity_id
_entity_poly.type
_entity_poly.pdbx_seq_one_letter_code
_entity_poly.pdbx_strand_id
1 'polypeptide(L)'
;VAGAAGAGEVSEAAEREAEALGATSGLVPIFWSEALAVQTAAGKRRKLLFFREGDLQAMWRNLTLTRRQAAAAEGAEGEAEAEVASLPPHPTVHVSDLQTVCSAIVEANATAGFVFRPSSVALLDVQRGANASAAAAVSPSKPPAASGAGMAAGGGVGYDAGAA
;
A
#
# COMPACT_ATOMS: atom_id res chain seq x y z
N VAL A 1 -2.82 28.27 30.22
CA VAL A 1 -3.23 27.80 28.88
C VAL A 1 -1.98 27.69 28.03
N ALA A 2 -1.36 26.51 28.01
CA ALA A 2 -0.17 26.21 27.21
C ALA A 2 -0.17 24.71 26.94
N GLY A 3 -0.16 24.30 25.66
CA GLY A 3 -0.22 22.89 25.29
C GLY A 3 -0.74 22.68 23.87
N ALA A 4 -0.03 23.22 22.88
CA ALA A 4 -0.31 22.96 21.45
C ALA A 4 0.97 22.83 20.62
N ALA A 5 2.12 22.51 21.24
CA ALA A 5 3.42 22.52 20.56
C ALA A 5 3.92 21.14 20.09
N GLY A 6 3.37 20.01 20.55
CA GLY A 6 4.01 18.71 20.36
C GLY A 6 3.58 17.88 19.13
N ALA A 7 2.53 18.30 18.40
CA ALA A 7 1.93 17.46 17.34
C ALA A 7 2.60 17.63 15.96
N GLY A 8 3.07 18.83 15.63
CA GLY A 8 3.71 19.12 14.34
C GLY A 8 5.17 18.65 14.27
N GLU A 9 5.93 18.84 15.35
CA GLU A 9 7.38 18.62 15.34
C GLU A 9 7.78 17.15 15.13
N VAL A 10 6.96 16.20 15.58
CA VAL A 10 7.28 14.75 15.49
C VAL A 10 7.05 14.20 14.08
N SER A 11 6.04 14.70 13.36
CA SER A 11 5.82 14.39 11.94
C SER A 11 6.93 15.00 11.08
N GLU A 12 7.29 16.26 11.36
CA GLU A 12 8.35 16.95 10.59
C GLU A 12 9.72 16.27 10.73
N ALA A 13 10.05 15.72 11.91
CA ALA A 13 11.30 14.99 12.11
C ALA A 13 11.36 13.70 11.27
N ALA A 14 10.27 12.91 11.28
CA ALA A 14 10.17 11.69 10.48
C ALA A 14 10.17 11.99 8.97
N GLU A 15 9.51 13.07 8.55
CA GLU A 15 9.51 13.53 7.16
C GLU A 15 10.92 13.94 6.69
N ARG A 16 11.66 14.72 7.49
CA ARG A 16 13.05 15.11 7.15
C ARG A 16 13.98 13.91 7.07
N GLU A 17 13.84 12.94 7.98
CA GLU A 17 14.65 11.72 7.97
C GLU A 17 14.31 10.85 6.75
N ALA A 18 13.02 10.72 6.41
CA ALA A 18 12.59 10.03 5.21
C ALA A 18 13.04 10.73 3.92
N GLU A 19 13.08 12.06 3.89
CA GLU A 19 13.59 12.83 2.75
C GLU A 19 15.08 12.58 2.53
N ALA A 20 15.88 12.55 3.61
CA ALA A 20 17.30 12.22 3.56
C ALA A 20 17.57 10.78 3.08
N LEU A 21 16.70 9.83 3.45
CA LEU A 21 16.79 8.44 2.99
C LEU A 21 16.23 8.22 1.58
N GLY A 22 15.23 8.99 1.16
CA GLY A 22 14.52 8.76 -0.11
C GLY A 22 15.16 9.48 -1.30
N ALA A 23 15.10 10.81 -1.30
CA ALA A 23 15.29 11.60 -2.52
C ALA A 23 16.77 11.71 -2.93
N THR A 24 17.69 11.66 -1.97
CA THR A 24 19.11 11.95 -2.20
C THR A 24 20.01 10.72 -2.11
N SER A 25 19.59 9.66 -1.42
CA SER A 25 20.40 8.45 -1.23
C SER A 25 19.90 7.23 -2.01
N GLY A 26 18.70 7.28 -2.61
CA GLY A 26 18.12 6.16 -3.36
C GLY A 26 17.72 4.97 -2.47
N LEU A 27 17.72 5.15 -1.15
CA LEU A 27 17.24 4.16 -0.20
C LEU A 27 15.72 4.22 -0.11
N VAL A 28 15.10 3.12 0.33
CA VAL A 28 13.65 3.05 0.46
C VAL A 28 13.29 3.26 1.93
N PRO A 29 12.66 4.38 2.31
CA PRO A 29 12.29 4.62 3.69
C PRO A 29 11.21 3.65 4.17
N ILE A 30 11.38 3.17 5.40
CA ILE A 30 10.50 2.29 6.13
C ILE A 30 10.14 2.95 7.45
N PHE A 31 8.84 3.02 7.71
CA PHE A 31 8.25 3.62 8.88
C PHE A 31 7.67 2.54 9.78
N TRP A 32 7.82 2.67 11.09
CA TRP A 32 7.20 1.76 12.05
C TRP A 32 6.95 2.42 13.41
N SER A 33 6.09 1.79 14.22
CA SER A 33 5.79 2.24 15.58
C SER A 33 5.55 1.04 16.49
N GLU A 34 6.14 1.03 17.69
CA GLU A 34 5.91 -0.06 18.67
C GLU A 34 4.44 -0.17 19.07
N ALA A 35 3.71 0.95 19.10
CA ALA A 35 2.32 1.00 19.51
C ALA A 35 1.36 0.32 18.50
N LEU A 36 1.83 0.07 17.28
CA LEU A 36 1.08 -0.59 16.20
C LEU A 36 1.47 -2.06 16.00
N ALA A 37 2.37 -2.60 16.81
CA ALA A 37 2.75 -4.00 16.73
C ALA A 37 1.55 -4.91 17.06
N VAL A 38 1.35 -5.93 16.24
CA VAL A 38 0.17 -6.82 16.30
C VAL A 38 0.52 -8.11 17.01
N GLN A 39 -0.36 -8.56 17.90
CA GLN A 39 -0.25 -9.89 18.48
C GLN A 39 -0.98 -10.92 17.61
N THR A 40 -0.29 -11.99 17.26
CA THR A 40 -0.88 -13.12 16.54
C THR A 40 -1.70 -13.99 17.49
N ALA A 41 -2.58 -14.84 16.94
CA ALA A 41 -3.34 -15.83 17.73
C ALA A 41 -2.44 -16.77 18.56
N ALA A 42 -1.20 -16.99 18.13
CA ALA A 42 -0.20 -17.76 18.86
C ALA A 42 0.56 -16.94 19.94
N GLY A 43 0.08 -15.75 20.29
CA GLY A 43 0.66 -14.86 21.29
C GLY A 43 1.93 -14.11 20.85
N LYS A 44 2.48 -14.40 19.66
CA LYS A 44 3.69 -13.72 19.14
C LYS A 44 3.36 -12.30 18.68
N ARG A 45 4.16 -11.33 19.10
CA ARG A 45 4.07 -9.93 18.67
C ARG A 45 4.86 -9.72 17.37
N ARG A 46 4.25 -9.05 16.40
CA ARG A 46 4.83 -8.74 15.09
C ARG A 46 4.87 -7.23 14.86
N LYS A 47 6.02 -6.71 14.47
CA LYS A 47 6.18 -5.32 14.06
C LYS A 47 5.67 -5.13 12.64
N LEU A 48 4.91 -4.06 12.43
CA LEU A 48 4.44 -3.66 11.11
C LEU A 48 5.40 -2.63 10.52
N LEU A 49 5.86 -2.88 9.29
CA LEU A 49 6.78 -2.03 8.55
C LEU A 49 6.04 -1.42 7.37
N PHE A 50 5.95 -0.09 7.33
CA PHE A 50 5.19 0.65 6.33
C PHE A 50 6.12 1.33 5.34
N PHE A 51 5.78 1.33 4.05
CA PHE A 51 6.52 2.09 3.02
C PHE A 51 6.11 3.56 2.94
N ARG A 52 5.04 3.96 3.62
CA ARG A 52 4.55 5.34 3.69
C ARG A 52 4.12 5.68 5.10
N GLU A 53 4.55 6.83 5.59
CA GLU A 53 4.11 7.34 6.89
C GLU A 53 2.59 7.52 6.96
N GLY A 54 1.98 8.02 5.88
CA GLY A 54 0.53 8.23 5.84
C GLY A 54 -0.29 6.95 6.10
N ASP A 55 0.23 5.78 5.71
CA ASP A 55 -0.43 4.49 5.96
C ASP A 55 -0.31 4.06 7.43
N LEU A 56 0.83 4.36 8.07
CA LEU A 56 1.03 4.18 9.50
C LEU A 56 0.08 5.08 10.30
N GLN A 57 0.04 6.37 9.97
CA GLN A 57 -0.84 7.34 10.63
C GLN A 57 -2.32 6.98 10.44
N ALA A 58 -2.72 6.52 9.26
CA ALA A 58 -4.08 6.03 9.00
C ALA A 58 -4.42 4.83 9.88
N MET A 59 -3.49 3.87 10.03
CA MET A 59 -3.69 2.73 10.90
C MET A 59 -3.82 3.12 12.38
N TRP A 60 -3.02 4.09 12.85
CA TRP A 60 -3.15 4.64 14.20
C TRP A 60 -4.53 5.25 14.47
N ARG A 61 -5.02 6.07 13.54
CA ARG A 61 -6.38 6.64 13.63
C ARG A 61 -7.45 5.56 13.66
N ASN A 62 -7.35 4.56 12.80
CA ASN A 62 -8.32 3.47 12.77
C ASN A 62 -8.30 2.66 14.07
N LEU A 63 -7.13 2.36 14.62
CA LEU A 63 -7.00 1.62 15.87
C LEU A 63 -7.62 2.38 17.05
N THR A 64 -7.33 3.68 17.16
CA THR A 64 -7.90 4.52 18.23
C THR A 64 -9.41 4.66 18.08
N LEU A 65 -9.94 4.79 16.85
CA LEU A 65 -11.37 4.80 16.58
C LEU A 65 -12.05 3.47 16.93
N THR A 66 -11.47 2.33 16.52
CA THR A 66 -12.02 1.01 16.80
C THR A 66 -12.09 0.74 18.30
N ARG A 67 -11.09 1.16 19.09
CA ARG A 67 -11.14 1.02 20.56
C ARG A 67 -12.28 1.82 21.18
N ARG A 68 -12.48 3.06 20.75
CA ARG A 68 -13.63 3.88 21.21
C ARG A 68 -14.96 3.23 20.87
N GLN A 69 -15.10 2.72 19.64
CA GLN A 69 -16.33 2.08 19.20
C GLN A 69 -16.62 0.77 19.94
N ALA A 70 -15.60 -0.05 20.20
CA ALA A 70 -15.75 -1.30 20.95
C ALA A 70 -16.24 -1.03 22.38
N ALA A 71 -15.64 -0.06 23.05
CA ALA A 71 -16.05 0.30 24.40
C ALA A 71 -17.43 0.97 24.48
N ALA A 72 -17.82 1.74 23.46
CA ALA A 72 -19.18 2.26 23.35
C ALA A 72 -20.21 1.13 23.22
N ALA A 73 -19.88 0.09 22.44
CA ALA A 73 -20.74 -1.09 22.32
C ALA A 73 -20.87 -1.88 23.64
N GLU A 74 -19.86 -1.83 24.50
CA GLU A 74 -19.83 -2.50 25.81
C GLU A 74 -20.34 -1.62 26.96
N GLY A 75 -20.78 -0.39 26.69
CA GLY A 75 -21.22 0.57 27.71
C GLY A 75 -20.11 1.08 28.63
N ALA A 76 -18.85 0.88 28.24
CA ALA A 76 -17.64 1.27 28.96
C ALA A 76 -16.99 2.54 28.39
N GLU A 77 -17.81 3.47 27.88
CA GLU A 77 -17.36 4.69 27.19
C GLU A 77 -16.37 5.51 28.03
N GLY A 78 -16.64 5.66 29.33
CA GLY A 78 -15.76 6.41 30.23
C GLY A 78 -14.38 5.76 30.44
N GLU A 79 -14.31 4.42 30.42
CA GLU A 79 -13.05 3.70 30.57
C GLU A 79 -12.21 3.75 29.29
N ALA A 80 -12.84 3.70 28.12
CA ALA A 80 -12.12 3.84 26.86
C ALA A 80 -11.77 5.27 26.49
N GLU A 81 -12.55 6.27 26.91
CA GLU A 81 -12.09 7.65 26.83
C GLU A 81 -10.84 7.86 27.69
N ALA A 82 -10.79 7.28 28.89
CA ALA A 82 -9.59 7.30 29.73
C ALA A 82 -8.42 6.52 29.10
N GLU A 83 -8.68 5.33 28.53
CA GLU A 83 -7.66 4.54 27.84
C GLU A 83 -7.10 5.30 26.62
N VAL A 84 -7.96 5.88 25.79
CA VAL A 84 -7.52 6.63 24.61
C VAL A 84 -6.87 7.97 24.99
N ALA A 85 -7.31 8.62 26.07
CA ALA A 85 -6.64 9.80 26.62
C ALA A 85 -5.27 9.48 27.22
N SER A 86 -5.04 8.23 27.65
CA SER A 86 -3.73 7.75 28.11
C SER A 86 -2.77 7.45 26.96
N LEU A 87 -3.28 7.23 25.74
CA LEU A 87 -2.45 7.08 24.56
C LEU A 87 -1.92 8.45 24.12
N PRO A 88 -0.68 8.50 23.60
CA PRO A 88 -0.18 9.73 23.01
C PRO A 88 -1.07 10.15 21.83
N PRO A 89 -1.24 11.45 21.55
CA PRO A 89 -2.09 11.92 20.46
C PRO A 89 -1.62 11.40 19.09
N HIS A 90 -0.31 11.16 18.96
CA HIS A 90 0.34 10.63 17.76
C HIS A 90 1.21 9.43 18.12
N PRO A 91 1.37 8.45 17.20
CA PRO A 91 2.30 7.36 17.42
C PRO A 91 3.73 7.90 17.35
N THR A 92 4.63 7.37 18.18
CA THR A 92 6.07 7.57 17.96
C THR A 92 6.45 6.83 16.67
N VAL A 93 6.89 7.59 15.66
CA VAL A 93 7.31 7.06 14.36
C VAL A 93 8.82 6.89 14.37
N HIS A 94 9.26 5.69 14.00
CA HIS A 94 10.65 5.38 13.74
C HIS A 94 10.86 5.24 12.25
N VAL A 95 11.97 5.77 11.76
CA VAL A 95 12.37 5.70 10.35
C VAL A 95 13.63 4.85 10.23
N SER A 96 13.71 4.05 9.18
CA SER A 96 14.90 3.33 8.75
C SER A 96 14.82 3.11 7.25
N ASP A 97 15.88 2.59 6.62
CA ASP A 97 15.80 2.14 5.23
C ASP A 97 15.54 0.63 5.11
N LEU A 98 14.95 0.23 3.99
CA LEU A 98 14.60 -1.16 3.69
C LEU A 98 15.83 -2.08 3.70
N GLN A 99 16.97 -1.62 3.20
CA GLN A 99 18.18 -2.42 3.08
C GLN A 99 18.74 -2.78 4.47
N THR A 100 18.82 -1.80 5.37
CA THR A 100 19.21 -1.97 6.77
C THR A 100 18.24 -2.88 7.50
N VAL A 101 16.93 -2.66 7.36
CA VAL A 101 15.90 -3.48 8.02
C VAL A 101 15.96 -4.92 7.55
N CYS A 102 16.04 -5.16 6.24
CA CYS A 102 16.16 -6.52 5.69
C CYS A 102 17.42 -7.23 6.18
N SER A 103 18.56 -6.53 6.20
CA SER A 103 19.82 -7.08 6.69
C SER A 103 19.69 -7.51 8.15
N ALA A 104 19.15 -6.65 9.02
CA ALA A 104 18.93 -6.95 10.43
C ALA A 104 17.97 -8.14 10.65
N ILE A 105 16.90 -8.25 9.85
CA ILE A 105 15.95 -9.37 9.95
C ILE A 105 16.63 -10.70 9.61
N VAL A 106 17.46 -10.71 8.56
CA VAL A 106 18.17 -11.91 8.11
C VAL A 106 19.25 -12.30 9.11
N GLU A 107 20.06 -11.35 9.57
CA GLU A 107 21.11 -11.58 10.56
C GLU A 107 20.56 -12.13 11.87
N ALA A 108 19.43 -11.62 12.34
CA ALA A 108 18.77 -12.09 13.55
C ALA A 108 17.93 -13.37 13.37
N ASN A 109 17.80 -13.89 12.13
CA ASN A 109 16.86 -14.96 11.78
C ASN A 109 15.43 -14.73 12.33
N ALA A 110 14.98 -13.47 12.30
CA ALA A 110 13.78 -12.99 13.00
C ALA A 110 12.58 -12.78 12.06
N THR A 111 12.55 -13.47 10.92
CA THR A 111 11.57 -13.27 9.83
C THR A 111 10.11 -13.34 10.29
N ALA A 112 9.80 -14.17 11.28
CA ALA A 112 8.45 -14.32 11.81
C ALA A 112 7.95 -13.12 12.66
N GLY A 113 8.84 -12.21 13.04
CA GLY A 113 8.57 -11.05 13.89
C GLY A 113 8.21 -9.77 13.15
N PHE A 114 8.28 -9.75 11.82
CA PHE A 114 8.08 -8.55 11.01
C PHE A 114 7.06 -8.80 9.89
N VAL A 115 6.30 -7.77 9.55
CA VAL A 115 5.35 -7.79 8.44
C VAL A 115 5.50 -6.51 7.64
N PHE A 116 5.90 -6.64 6.38
CA PHE A 116 5.87 -5.53 5.44
C PHE A 116 4.45 -5.26 4.98
N ARG A 117 4.02 -4.01 5.11
CA ARG A 117 2.72 -3.50 4.67
C ARG A 117 2.94 -2.73 3.37
N PRO A 118 2.56 -3.29 2.21
CA PRO A 118 2.57 -2.54 0.96
C PRO A 118 1.79 -1.24 1.11
N SER A 119 2.21 -0.22 0.37
CA SER A 119 1.51 1.07 0.44
C SER A 119 0.08 0.94 -0.05
N SER A 120 -0.83 1.73 0.53
CA SER A 120 -2.23 1.77 0.12
C SER A 120 -2.40 2.06 -1.38
N VAL A 121 -1.54 2.92 -1.94
CA VAL A 121 -1.52 3.26 -3.37
C VAL A 121 -1.10 2.04 -4.21
N ALA A 122 -0.04 1.34 -3.81
CA ALA A 122 0.38 0.12 -4.51
C ALA A 122 -0.72 -0.95 -4.50
N LEU A 123 -1.45 -1.09 -3.39
CA LEU A 123 -2.59 -2.00 -3.30
C LEU A 123 -3.73 -1.59 -4.24
N LEU A 124 -4.04 -0.29 -4.35
CA LEU A 124 -5.05 0.20 -5.29
C LEU A 124 -4.63 -0.05 -6.75
N ASP A 125 -3.35 0.12 -7.07
CA ASP A 125 -2.86 -0.13 -8.44
C ASP A 125 -2.88 -1.62 -8.79
N VAL A 126 -2.54 -2.50 -7.85
CA VAL A 126 -2.69 -3.95 -8.02
C VAL A 126 -4.16 -4.31 -8.24
N GLN A 127 -5.09 -3.74 -7.48
CA GLN A 127 -6.52 -3.97 -7.66
C GLN A 127 -7.02 -3.46 -9.01
N ARG A 128 -6.59 -2.27 -9.44
CA ARG A 128 -6.93 -1.71 -10.75
C ARG A 128 -6.38 -2.57 -11.89
N GLY A 129 -5.13 -3.02 -11.78
CA GLY A 129 -4.51 -3.93 -12.76
C GLY A 129 -5.22 -5.28 -12.83
N ALA A 130 -5.57 -5.86 -11.68
CA ALA A 130 -6.34 -7.10 -11.61
C ALA A 130 -7.74 -6.94 -12.23
N ASN A 131 -8.41 -5.82 -11.96
CA ASN A 131 -9.72 -5.52 -12.52
C ASN A 131 -9.67 -5.24 -14.03
N ALA A 132 -8.61 -4.59 -14.53
CA ALA A 132 -8.39 -4.40 -15.95
C ALA A 132 -8.12 -5.72 -16.69
N SER A 133 -7.34 -6.62 -16.07
CA SER A 133 -7.11 -7.97 -16.58
C SER A 133 -8.40 -8.81 -16.60
N ALA A 134 -9.23 -8.72 -15.56
CA ALA A 134 -10.54 -9.36 -15.52
C ALA A 134 -11.51 -8.80 -16.57
N ALA A 135 -11.52 -7.47 -16.79
CA ALA A 135 -12.33 -6.84 -17.84
C ALA A 135 -11.89 -7.24 -19.27
N ALA A 136 -10.58 -7.45 -19.48
CA ALA A 136 -10.05 -7.98 -20.73
C ALA A 136 -10.43 -9.46 -20.95
N ALA A 137 -10.52 -10.26 -19.88
CA ALA A 137 -10.95 -11.66 -19.94
C ALA A 137 -12.46 -11.84 -20.15
N VAL A 138 -13.29 -10.86 -19.77
CA VAL A 138 -14.75 -10.86 -19.96
C VAL A 138 -15.17 -10.20 -21.29
N SER A 139 -14.22 -9.62 -22.06
CA SER A 139 -14.52 -9.17 -23.42
C SER A 139 -14.88 -10.38 -24.29
N PRO A 140 -16.09 -10.45 -24.87
CA PRO A 140 -16.44 -11.52 -25.78
C PRO A 140 -15.52 -11.42 -26.98
N SER A 141 -14.72 -12.47 -27.18
CA SER A 141 -13.90 -12.70 -28.36
C SER A 141 -14.71 -12.37 -29.62
N LYS A 142 -14.35 -11.27 -30.30
CA LYS A 142 -14.73 -11.07 -31.68
C LYS A 142 -14.27 -12.30 -32.45
N PRO A 143 -15.16 -13.11 -33.06
CA PRO A 143 -14.71 -14.26 -33.82
C PRO A 143 -13.85 -13.76 -34.99
N PRO A 144 -12.83 -14.53 -35.42
CA PRO A 144 -12.06 -14.17 -36.60
C PRO A 144 -13.04 -14.08 -37.77
N ALA A 145 -13.01 -12.94 -38.48
CA ALA A 145 -13.84 -12.76 -39.67
C ALA A 145 -13.54 -13.91 -40.63
N ALA A 146 -14.57 -14.69 -40.93
CA ALA A 146 -14.51 -15.80 -41.84
C ALA A 146 -13.99 -15.34 -43.21
N SER A 147 -13.00 -16.06 -43.73
CA SER A 147 -12.61 -16.06 -45.13
C SER A 147 -13.85 -16.39 -45.98
N GLY A 148 -14.27 -15.43 -46.80
CA GLY A 148 -15.34 -15.58 -47.78
C GLY A 148 -14.80 -15.29 -49.17
N ALA A 149 -14.25 -16.32 -49.82
CA ALA A 149 -14.07 -16.35 -51.26
C ALA A 149 -15.44 -16.55 -51.94
N GLY A 150 -15.69 -15.82 -53.04
CA GLY A 150 -16.82 -16.05 -53.97
C GLY A 150 -17.39 -14.74 -54.54
N MET A 151 -16.91 -14.22 -55.68
CA MET A 151 -17.21 -14.58 -57.09
C MET A 151 -18.41 -13.80 -57.69
N ALA A 152 -18.10 -12.90 -58.65
CA ALA A 152 -18.87 -12.60 -59.88
C ALA A 152 -18.08 -11.54 -60.68
N ALA A 153 -17.29 -11.91 -61.69
CA ALA A 153 -17.68 -12.17 -63.09
C ALA A 153 -17.95 -10.89 -63.91
N GLY A 154 -17.13 -10.63 -64.93
CA GLY A 154 -17.57 -9.91 -66.13
C GLY A 154 -16.60 -8.88 -66.72
N GLY A 155 -15.78 -9.33 -67.68
CA GLY A 155 -15.53 -8.60 -68.93
C GLY A 155 -14.37 -7.59 -68.97
N GLY A 156 -13.57 -7.68 -70.05
CA GLY A 156 -12.92 -6.50 -70.63
C GLY A 156 -11.40 -6.55 -70.77
N VAL A 157 -10.97 -7.32 -71.78
CA VAL A 157 -9.71 -7.27 -72.56
C VAL A 157 -8.90 -5.96 -72.52
N GLY A 158 -7.57 -6.08 -72.38
CA GLY A 158 -6.59 -5.03 -72.69
C GLY A 158 -5.14 -5.49 -72.53
N TYR A 159 -4.58 -6.05 -73.59
CA TYR A 159 -3.16 -6.30 -73.86
C TYR A 159 -2.36 -4.99 -73.93
N ASP A 160 -1.13 -4.95 -73.43
CA ASP A 160 0.12 -4.90 -74.23
C ASP A 160 1.37 -4.67 -73.34
N ALA A 161 2.51 -5.05 -73.93
CA ALA A 161 3.94 -5.09 -73.61
C ALA A 161 4.54 -4.36 -72.39
N GLY A 162 5.63 -4.98 -71.90
CA GLY A 162 6.51 -4.42 -70.88
C GLY A 162 7.65 -3.53 -71.39
N ALA A 163 8.48 -3.14 -70.43
CA ALA A 163 9.87 -2.63 -70.49
C ALA A 163 10.22 -2.31 -69.02
N ALA A 164 11.26 -2.85 -68.38
CA ALA A 164 12.68 -2.57 -68.60
C ALA A 164 12.98 -1.07 -68.65
#